data_AF-A0A0C1FNY6-F1
#
_entry.id   AF-A0A0C1FNY6-F1
#
_cell.length_a   1.000
_cell.length_b   1.000
_cell.length_c   1.000
_cell.angle_alpha   90.00
_cell.angle_beta   90.00
_cell.angle_gamma   90.00
#
_symmetry.space_group_name_H-M   'P 1'
#
loop_
_entity.id
_entity.type
_entity.pdbx_description
1 polymer ?
#
loop_
_entity_poly.entity_id
_entity_poly.type
_entity_poly.pdbx_seq_one_letter_code
_entity_poly.pdbx_strand_id
1 'polypeptide(L)'
;MKYVLNLLQEMTPEQKEPLAKILGLKNQSDSEIIKKFSKMLLPVKGFMQEPMNYDQVLKSLSEKNGEVIDFSKGNVIAEKELYLKLFQNEFEKLSQEDKQKIIEELEKAGLNKDQISSLSGITAISIAQLSGFGIYMLASTTLGAITSMLGLTLPFAVYTGMSSAISFIIGPVGFLVMGVMIYRSFRHVKSWEEVQEILNESWKEVVTLFSGDYDRATQCFKYLAASRIVLEQNFNKEKEGNDEEIQSINRRTVEIQDKIETQKLEIKNIQNAVGQKKDLIYRIENEIRERHNEIARVNSEIYSIKEKIGDYEIKKSELNMEKQQGEAELLAIQQNSKTLQERIKNITQ
;
A
#
# COMPACT_ATOMS: atom_id res chain seq x y z
N MET A 1 13.72 17.31 -27.58
CA MET A 1 14.27 16.11 -26.90
C MET A 1 13.72 15.87 -25.49
N LYS A 2 12.68 16.58 -25.03
CA LYS A 2 12.13 16.44 -23.67
C LYS A 2 11.70 15.00 -23.32
N TYR A 3 11.06 14.29 -24.25
CA TYR A 3 10.64 12.89 -24.06
C TYR A 3 11.81 11.92 -23.78
N VAL A 4 12.95 12.15 -24.41
CA VAL A 4 14.18 11.37 -24.19
C VAL A 4 14.82 11.78 -22.87
N LEU A 5 14.85 13.07 -22.54
CA LEU A 5 15.35 13.55 -21.24
C LEU A 5 14.58 12.93 -20.07
N ASN A 6 13.25 12.98 -20.12
CA ASN A 6 12.42 12.39 -19.07
C ASN A 6 12.72 10.88 -18.91
N LEU A 7 12.87 10.15 -20.01
CA LEU A 7 13.22 8.72 -19.95
C LEU A 7 14.59 8.53 -19.29
N LEU A 8 15.60 9.30 -19.69
CA LEU A 8 16.93 9.21 -19.10
C LEU A 8 16.90 9.53 -17.60
N GLN A 9 16.08 10.46 -17.15
CA GLN A 9 15.97 10.77 -15.73
C GLN A 9 15.43 9.60 -14.89
N GLU A 10 14.57 8.76 -15.47
CA GLU A 10 14.07 7.53 -14.84
C GLU A 10 15.03 6.34 -14.94
N MET A 11 16.06 6.43 -15.79
CA MET A 11 17.03 5.36 -15.98
C MET A 11 18.14 5.38 -14.92
N THR A 12 18.54 4.21 -14.44
CA THR A 12 19.72 4.06 -13.58
C THR A 12 21.02 4.29 -14.37
N PRO A 13 22.15 4.57 -13.73
CA PRO A 13 23.45 4.69 -14.41
C PRO A 13 23.78 3.47 -15.28
N GLU A 14 23.51 2.26 -14.79
CA GLU A 14 23.76 1.01 -15.53
C GLU A 14 22.89 0.91 -16.78
N GLN A 15 21.65 1.41 -16.73
CA GLN A 15 20.76 1.49 -17.90
C GLN A 15 21.23 2.56 -18.91
N LYS A 16 21.95 3.61 -18.47
CA LYS A 16 22.48 4.64 -19.37
C LYS A 16 23.79 4.21 -20.05
N GLU A 17 24.52 3.27 -19.47
CA GLU A 17 25.82 2.85 -19.98
C GLU A 17 25.79 2.33 -21.44
N PRO A 18 24.82 1.47 -21.85
CA PRO A 18 24.71 1.05 -23.24
C PRO A 18 24.54 2.22 -24.20
N LEU A 19 23.74 3.23 -23.86
CA LEU A 19 23.56 4.43 -24.68
C LEU A 19 24.86 5.23 -24.78
N ALA A 20 25.58 5.41 -23.69
CA ALA A 20 26.87 6.08 -23.70
C ALA A 20 27.86 5.33 -24.61
N LYS A 21 27.92 3.99 -24.55
CA LYS A 21 28.79 3.17 -25.41
C LYS A 21 28.38 3.23 -26.89
N ILE A 22 27.11 3.11 -27.23
CA ILE A 22 26.62 3.23 -28.63
C ILE A 22 26.95 4.62 -29.18
N LEU A 23 26.79 5.65 -28.35
CA LEU A 23 27.11 7.02 -28.72
C LEU A 23 28.62 7.30 -28.68
N GLY A 24 29.48 6.41 -28.21
CA GLY A 24 30.92 6.66 -28.03
C GLY A 24 31.19 7.84 -27.11
N LEU A 25 30.48 7.92 -25.99
CA LEU A 25 30.64 8.89 -24.92
C LEU A 25 31.47 8.28 -23.78
N LYS A 26 32.26 9.11 -23.09
CA LYS A 26 33.06 8.69 -21.93
C LYS A 26 32.28 8.79 -20.62
N ASN A 27 31.22 9.59 -20.59
CA ASN A 27 30.34 9.75 -19.44
C ASN A 27 28.89 9.45 -19.84
N GLN A 28 28.05 9.27 -18.83
CA GLN A 28 26.64 8.93 -18.96
C GLN A 28 25.74 10.16 -18.70
N SER A 29 26.26 11.37 -18.96
CA SER A 29 25.52 12.60 -18.72
C SER A 29 24.32 12.72 -19.67
N ASP A 30 23.12 12.91 -19.12
CA ASP A 30 21.89 13.06 -19.89
C ASP A 30 22.01 14.15 -20.96
N SER A 31 22.67 15.26 -20.63
CA SER A 31 22.87 16.37 -21.56
C SER A 31 23.78 16.01 -22.74
N GLU A 32 24.82 15.20 -22.50
CA GLU A 32 25.72 14.73 -23.55
C GLU A 32 25.05 13.67 -24.44
N ILE A 33 24.32 12.73 -23.83
CA ILE A 33 23.53 11.73 -24.54
C ILE A 33 22.53 12.42 -25.47
N ILE A 34 21.75 13.37 -24.95
CA ILE A 34 20.77 14.14 -25.74
C ILE A 34 21.45 14.92 -26.86
N LYS A 35 22.53 15.63 -26.56
CA LYS A 35 23.25 16.46 -27.54
C LYS A 35 23.79 15.61 -28.68
N LYS A 36 24.36 14.44 -28.39
CA LYS A 36 24.94 13.57 -29.41
C LYS A 36 23.86 12.86 -30.21
N PHE A 37 22.83 12.34 -29.56
CA PHE A 37 21.72 11.65 -30.22
C PHE A 37 20.90 12.59 -31.13
N SER A 38 20.59 13.81 -30.68
CA SER A 38 19.83 14.81 -31.48
C SER A 38 20.54 15.30 -32.73
N LYS A 39 21.86 15.12 -32.85
CA LYS A 39 22.65 15.53 -34.02
C LYS A 39 23.10 14.37 -34.90
N MET A 40 22.73 13.16 -34.53
CA MET A 40 23.30 11.93 -35.08
C MET A 40 22.89 11.67 -36.53
N LEU A 41 21.64 12.00 -36.84
CA LEU A 41 21.05 11.89 -38.17
C LEU A 41 21.39 13.08 -39.08
N LEU A 42 21.98 14.14 -38.53
CA LEU A 42 22.36 15.33 -39.28
C LEU A 42 23.66 15.09 -40.06
N PRO A 43 23.80 15.61 -41.30
CA PRO A 43 25.05 15.58 -42.04
C PRO A 43 26.20 16.18 -41.22
N VAL A 44 27.41 15.62 -41.36
CA VAL A 44 28.61 16.08 -40.63
C VAL A 44 28.38 16.15 -39.10
N LYS A 45 27.54 15.26 -38.55
CA LYS A 45 27.14 15.24 -37.12
C LYS A 45 26.53 16.57 -36.65
N GLY A 46 25.87 17.30 -37.56
CA GLY A 46 25.25 18.58 -37.28
C GLY A 46 26.24 19.69 -36.92
N PHE A 47 27.46 19.65 -37.47
CA PHE A 47 28.39 20.78 -37.39
C PHE A 47 27.71 22.02 -37.99
N MET A 48 27.47 23.04 -37.14
CA MET A 48 26.69 24.26 -37.45
C MET A 48 25.17 24.08 -37.66
N GLN A 49 24.60 22.91 -37.41
CA GLN A 49 23.15 22.68 -37.53
C GLN A 49 22.46 22.60 -36.17
N GLU A 50 21.20 23.05 -36.14
CA GLU A 50 20.35 22.93 -34.96
C GLU A 50 20.07 21.46 -34.62
N PRO A 51 20.10 21.07 -33.34
CA PRO A 51 19.78 19.71 -32.94
C PRO A 51 18.34 19.34 -33.28
N MET A 52 18.11 18.11 -33.72
CA MET A 52 16.77 17.61 -34.01
C MET A 52 15.96 17.45 -32.72
N ASN A 53 14.66 17.74 -32.81
CA ASN A 53 13.70 17.30 -31.80
C ASN A 53 13.36 15.81 -31.98
N TYR A 54 12.65 15.22 -31.01
CA TYR A 54 12.46 13.76 -31.03
C TYR A 54 11.55 13.32 -32.17
N ASP A 55 10.50 14.08 -32.45
CA ASP A 55 9.55 13.85 -33.54
C ASP A 55 10.26 13.85 -34.90
N GLN A 56 11.20 14.76 -35.09
CA GLN A 56 12.07 14.81 -36.28
C GLN A 56 12.96 13.57 -36.36
N VAL A 57 13.54 13.12 -35.24
CA VAL A 57 14.33 11.88 -35.20
C VAL A 57 13.47 10.67 -35.61
N LEU A 58 12.26 10.54 -35.06
CA LEU A 58 11.34 9.45 -35.40
C LEU A 58 10.96 9.46 -36.89
N LYS A 59 10.64 10.65 -37.45
CA LYS A 59 10.32 10.81 -38.87
C LYS A 59 11.49 10.43 -39.78
N SER A 60 12.69 10.91 -39.47
CA SER A 60 13.87 10.57 -40.28
C SER A 60 14.24 9.09 -40.21
N LEU A 61 14.07 8.46 -39.04
CA LEU A 61 14.26 7.02 -38.91
C LEU A 61 13.17 6.23 -39.66
N SER A 62 11.91 6.66 -39.61
CA SER A 62 10.83 5.98 -40.33
C SER A 62 11.02 6.10 -41.85
N GLU A 63 11.31 7.30 -42.36
CA GLU A 63 11.56 7.54 -43.78
C GLU A 63 12.76 6.73 -44.30
N LYS A 64 13.86 6.67 -43.55
CA LYS A 64 15.05 5.90 -43.92
C LYS A 64 14.76 4.40 -44.04
N ASN A 65 13.90 3.89 -43.17
CA ASN A 65 13.54 2.47 -43.15
C ASN A 65 12.33 2.13 -44.05
N GLY A 66 11.77 3.12 -44.75
CA GLY A 66 10.61 2.91 -45.63
C GLY A 66 9.30 2.69 -44.86
N GLU A 67 9.24 3.10 -43.59
CA GLU A 67 8.12 2.86 -42.71
C GLU A 67 7.14 4.03 -42.66
N VAL A 68 5.86 3.75 -42.82
CA VAL A 68 4.78 4.74 -42.66
C VAL A 68 4.28 4.69 -41.22
N ILE A 69 4.47 5.76 -40.45
CA ILE A 69 4.07 5.84 -39.04
C ILE A 69 3.04 6.95 -38.85
N ASP A 70 2.00 6.67 -38.07
CA ASP A 70 0.98 7.67 -37.75
C ASP A 70 1.41 8.54 -36.56
N PHE A 71 2.06 9.66 -36.87
CA PHE A 71 2.49 10.63 -35.87
C PHE A 71 1.34 11.42 -35.21
N SER A 72 0.11 11.35 -35.73
CA SER A 72 -1.03 12.09 -35.17
C SER A 72 -1.44 11.60 -33.77
N LYS A 73 -1.12 10.33 -33.46
CA LYS A 73 -1.41 9.67 -32.17
C LYS A 73 -0.41 10.03 -31.07
N GLY A 74 0.60 10.83 -31.37
CA GLY A 74 1.61 11.29 -30.42
C GLY A 74 2.87 10.42 -30.39
N ASN A 75 3.96 11.01 -29.89
CA ASN A 75 5.32 10.47 -30.00
C ASN A 75 5.53 9.10 -29.34
N VAL A 76 4.87 8.83 -28.22
CA VAL A 76 5.05 7.54 -27.52
C VAL A 76 4.41 6.40 -28.30
N ILE A 77 3.24 6.64 -28.91
CA ILE A 77 2.57 5.64 -29.75
C ILE A 77 3.37 5.44 -31.04
N ALA A 78 3.82 6.54 -31.67
CA ALA A 78 4.66 6.48 -32.87
C ALA A 78 6.02 5.79 -32.62
N GLU A 79 6.65 6.01 -31.45
CA GLU A 79 7.88 5.33 -31.03
C GLU A 79 7.66 3.82 -30.92
N LYS A 80 6.59 3.39 -30.24
CA LYS A 80 6.24 1.96 -30.11
C LYS A 80 5.94 1.34 -31.47
N GLU A 81 5.21 2.05 -32.33
CA GLU A 81 4.92 1.61 -33.70
C GLU A 81 6.20 1.37 -34.51
N LEU A 82 7.07 2.38 -34.55
CA LEU A 82 8.32 2.32 -35.30
C LEU A 82 9.22 1.21 -34.75
N TYR A 83 9.33 1.09 -33.42
CA TYR A 83 10.10 0.02 -32.78
C TYR A 83 9.64 -1.37 -33.24
N LEU A 84 8.33 -1.63 -33.26
CA LEU A 84 7.78 -2.91 -33.69
C LEU A 84 8.01 -3.19 -35.18
N LYS A 85 7.85 -2.19 -36.06
CA LYS A 85 8.10 -2.36 -37.50
C LYS A 85 9.57 -2.62 -37.80
N LEU A 86 10.48 -1.90 -37.14
CA LEU A 86 11.91 -2.16 -37.27
C LEU A 86 12.28 -3.58 -36.81
N PHE A 87 11.69 -4.04 -35.71
CA PHE A 87 11.89 -5.42 -35.25
C PHE A 87 11.34 -6.43 -36.25
N GLN A 88 10.12 -6.22 -36.77
CA GLN A 88 9.50 -7.09 -37.76
C GLN A 88 10.36 -7.22 -39.02
N ASN A 89 10.86 -6.10 -39.56
CA ASN A 89 11.73 -6.10 -40.74
C ASN A 89 13.01 -6.91 -40.52
N GLU A 90 13.56 -6.89 -39.31
CA GLU A 90 14.76 -7.65 -38.97
C GLU A 90 14.45 -9.13 -38.79
N PHE A 91 13.32 -9.42 -38.15
CA PHE A 91 12.79 -10.78 -38.02
C PHE A 91 12.49 -11.42 -39.36
N GLU A 92 11.87 -10.70 -40.29
CA GLU A 92 11.54 -11.22 -41.62
C GLU A 92 12.77 -11.60 -42.44
N LYS A 93 13.90 -10.89 -42.24
CA LYS A 93 15.20 -11.17 -42.90
C LYS A 93 15.91 -12.42 -42.36
N LEU A 94 15.42 -13.01 -41.28
CA LEU A 94 15.93 -14.27 -40.73
C LEU A 94 15.56 -15.46 -41.63
N SER A 95 16.41 -16.49 -41.63
CA SER A 95 16.09 -17.75 -42.31
C SER A 95 14.92 -18.46 -41.62
N GLN A 96 14.22 -19.35 -42.33
CA GLN A 96 13.12 -20.11 -41.73
C GLN A 96 13.61 -20.99 -40.56
N GLU A 97 14.84 -21.51 -40.63
CA GLU A 97 15.46 -22.27 -39.55
C GLU A 97 15.72 -21.39 -38.31
N ASP A 98 16.20 -20.16 -38.51
CA ASP A 98 16.45 -19.22 -37.41
C ASP A 98 15.14 -18.77 -36.76
N LYS A 99 14.11 -18.48 -37.56
CA LYS A 99 12.76 -18.15 -37.07
C LYS A 99 12.18 -19.30 -36.26
N GLN A 100 12.33 -20.53 -36.73
CA GLN A 100 11.81 -21.72 -36.06
C GLN A 100 12.55 -21.98 -34.73
N LYS A 101 13.88 -21.83 -34.69
CA LYS A 101 14.65 -21.92 -33.43
C LYS A 101 14.23 -20.86 -32.42
N ILE A 102 13.94 -19.64 -32.88
CA ILE A 102 13.43 -18.57 -32.02
C ILE A 102 12.08 -18.97 -31.42
N ILE A 103 11.16 -19.49 -32.22
CA ILE A 103 9.83 -19.94 -31.77
C ILE A 103 9.94 -21.12 -30.80
N GLU A 104 10.78 -22.11 -31.08
CA GLU A 104 10.97 -23.29 -30.21
C GLU A 104 11.60 -22.95 -28.86
N GLU A 105 12.55 -22.02 -28.84
CA GLU A 105 13.16 -21.56 -27.60
C GLU A 105 12.23 -20.63 -26.79
N LEU A 106 11.34 -19.89 -27.47
CA LEU A 106 10.21 -19.19 -26.84
C LEU A 106 9.22 -20.17 -26.17
N GLU A 107 8.95 -21.31 -26.79
CA GLU A 107 8.13 -22.41 -26.23
C GLU A 107 8.75 -23.03 -24.97
N LYS A 108 10.05 -23.35 -25.03
CA LYS A 108 10.78 -23.94 -23.88
C LYS A 108 10.90 -23.01 -22.68
N ALA A 109 10.82 -21.69 -22.90
CA ALA A 109 10.84 -20.68 -21.87
C ALA A 109 9.53 -20.53 -21.09
N GLY A 110 8.53 -21.37 -21.38
CA GLY A 110 7.28 -21.44 -20.62
C GLY A 110 6.24 -20.41 -21.05
N LEU A 111 6.41 -19.77 -22.22
CA LEU A 111 5.34 -18.98 -22.83
C LEU A 111 4.21 -19.92 -23.25
N ASN A 112 2.96 -19.54 -23.01
CA ASN A 112 1.82 -20.36 -23.42
C ASN A 112 1.58 -20.21 -24.94
N LYS A 113 0.86 -21.16 -25.55
CA LYS A 113 0.59 -21.15 -27.00
C LYS A 113 -0.07 -19.85 -27.50
N ASP A 114 -0.77 -19.11 -26.64
CA ASP A 114 -1.39 -17.82 -26.97
C ASP A 114 -0.40 -16.65 -26.96
N GLN A 115 0.55 -16.63 -26.01
CA GLN A 115 1.66 -15.67 -26.00
C GLN A 115 2.63 -15.95 -27.15
N ILE A 116 2.84 -17.22 -27.44
CA ILE A 116 3.68 -17.67 -28.56
C ILE A 116 2.99 -17.43 -29.88
N SER A 117 1.66 -17.59 -29.99
CA SER A 117 0.95 -17.23 -31.22
C SER A 117 1.03 -15.73 -31.53
N SER A 118 1.09 -14.88 -30.49
CA SER A 118 1.35 -13.44 -30.65
C SER A 118 2.78 -13.13 -31.12
N LEU A 119 3.74 -14.03 -30.87
CA LEU A 119 5.14 -13.93 -31.31
C LEU A 119 5.40 -14.67 -32.64
N SER A 120 4.77 -15.80 -32.92
CA SER A 120 4.79 -16.45 -34.25
C SER A 120 3.96 -15.66 -35.27
N GLY A 121 3.02 -14.83 -34.78
CA GLY A 121 2.35 -13.78 -35.53
C GLY A 121 3.24 -12.59 -35.88
N ILE A 122 4.55 -12.60 -35.51
CA ILE A 122 5.52 -11.55 -35.89
C ILE A 122 5.58 -11.34 -37.41
N THR A 123 5.31 -12.38 -38.21
CA THR A 123 5.23 -12.31 -39.68
C THR A 123 4.03 -11.52 -40.21
N ALA A 124 3.07 -11.15 -39.37
CA ALA A 124 1.82 -10.48 -39.75
C ALA A 124 1.42 -9.34 -38.77
N ILE A 125 2.38 -8.71 -38.08
CA ILE A 125 2.05 -7.72 -37.04
C ILE A 125 1.41 -6.46 -37.63
N SER A 126 0.23 -6.16 -37.11
CA SER A 126 -0.16 -4.78 -36.83
C SER A 126 -0.08 -4.57 -35.31
N ILE A 127 0.34 -3.38 -34.85
CA ILE A 127 0.45 -3.03 -33.41
C ILE A 127 -0.82 -3.42 -32.62
N ALA A 128 -1.98 -3.38 -33.28
CA ALA A 128 -3.28 -3.68 -32.70
C ALA A 128 -3.44 -5.13 -32.22
N GLN A 129 -2.63 -6.07 -32.73
CA GLN A 129 -2.75 -7.51 -32.43
C GLN A 129 -1.74 -8.00 -31.38
N LEU A 130 -0.72 -7.21 -31.04
CA LEU A 130 0.24 -7.57 -30.00
C LEU A 130 -0.29 -7.23 -28.62
N SER A 131 -0.26 -8.22 -27.72
CA SER A 131 -0.56 -7.98 -26.30
C SER A 131 0.53 -7.12 -25.66
N GLY A 132 0.18 -6.32 -24.64
CA GLY A 132 1.14 -5.50 -23.90
C GLY A 132 2.30 -6.32 -23.30
N PHE A 133 2.03 -7.57 -22.90
CA PHE A 133 3.05 -8.51 -22.44
C PHE A 133 4.02 -8.94 -23.56
N GLY A 134 3.53 -9.21 -24.77
CA GLY A 134 4.38 -9.54 -25.92
C GLY A 134 5.32 -8.40 -26.31
N ILE A 135 4.82 -7.15 -26.33
CA ILE A 135 5.63 -5.96 -26.62
C ILE A 135 6.72 -5.77 -25.54
N TYR A 136 6.37 -5.97 -24.27
CA TYR A 136 7.31 -5.91 -23.15
C TYR A 136 8.38 -7.01 -23.22
N MET A 137 8.03 -8.23 -23.62
CA MET A 137 8.99 -9.32 -23.83
C MET A 137 9.99 -8.97 -24.93
N LEU A 138 9.52 -8.49 -26.09
CA LEU A 138 10.38 -8.06 -27.19
C LEU A 138 11.34 -6.94 -26.79
N ALA A 139 10.83 -5.94 -26.08
CA ALA A 139 11.62 -4.85 -25.54
C ALA A 139 12.69 -5.35 -24.56
N SER A 140 12.32 -6.22 -23.63
CA SER A 140 13.24 -6.79 -22.65
C SER A 140 14.36 -7.61 -23.30
N THR A 141 14.03 -8.43 -24.31
CA THR A 141 15.02 -9.18 -25.10
C THR A 141 15.93 -8.23 -25.90
N THR A 142 15.39 -7.14 -26.45
CA THR A 142 16.19 -6.13 -27.14
C THR A 142 17.21 -5.47 -26.21
N LEU A 143 16.80 -5.10 -24.99
CA LEU A 143 17.72 -4.57 -23.98
C LEU A 143 18.81 -5.58 -23.62
N GLY A 144 18.41 -6.81 -23.30
CA GLY A 144 19.34 -7.90 -22.98
C GLY A 144 20.39 -8.08 -24.08
N ALA A 145 19.96 -8.20 -25.33
CA ALA A 145 20.87 -8.39 -26.45
C ALA A 145 21.83 -7.22 -26.70
N ILE A 146 21.33 -5.98 -26.69
CA ILE A 146 22.17 -4.79 -26.88
C ILE A 146 23.20 -4.69 -25.75
N THR A 147 22.79 -4.94 -24.51
CA THR A 147 23.71 -4.89 -23.36
C THR A 147 24.75 -6.00 -23.42
N SER A 148 24.36 -7.24 -23.70
CA SER A 148 25.27 -8.37 -23.85
C SER A 148 26.28 -8.16 -24.98
N MET A 149 25.85 -7.63 -26.14
CA MET A 149 26.76 -7.28 -27.25
C MET A 149 27.85 -6.29 -26.80
N LEU A 150 27.51 -5.37 -25.92
CA LEU A 150 28.43 -4.36 -25.38
C LEU A 150 29.25 -4.86 -24.18
N GLY A 151 29.17 -6.17 -23.87
CA GLY A 151 29.81 -6.78 -22.70
C GLY A 151 29.25 -6.29 -21.38
N LEU A 152 28.00 -5.82 -21.38
CA LEU A 152 27.31 -5.29 -20.21
C LEU A 152 26.25 -6.26 -19.72
N THR A 153 26.06 -6.29 -18.41
CA THR A 153 24.96 -6.97 -17.75
C THR A 153 24.13 -5.95 -17.01
N LEU A 154 22.83 -5.83 -17.34
CA LEU A 154 21.94 -4.96 -16.60
C LEU A 154 21.59 -5.60 -15.24
N PRO A 155 21.45 -4.80 -14.17
CA PRO A 155 21.00 -5.30 -12.87
C PRO A 155 19.68 -6.06 -12.98
N PHE A 156 19.50 -7.10 -12.16
CA PHE A 156 18.27 -7.90 -12.08
C PHE A 156 17.02 -7.03 -11.91
N ALA A 157 17.14 -5.91 -11.18
CA ALA A 157 16.09 -4.91 -10.94
C ALA A 157 15.55 -4.22 -12.21
N VAL A 158 16.27 -4.26 -13.34
CA VAL A 158 15.74 -3.75 -14.61
C VAL A 158 14.65 -4.68 -15.16
N TYR A 159 14.74 -5.96 -14.82
CA TYR A 159 13.86 -7.03 -15.28
C TYR A 159 12.90 -7.54 -14.18
N THR A 160 12.87 -6.92 -12.99
CA THR A 160 12.12 -7.38 -11.82
C THR A 160 10.59 -7.36 -11.96
N GLY A 161 10.05 -7.14 -13.16
CA GLY A 161 8.64 -7.40 -13.46
C GLY A 161 8.33 -8.88 -13.72
N MET A 162 9.29 -9.79 -13.85
CA MET A 162 9.04 -11.16 -14.31
C MET A 162 9.82 -12.23 -13.54
N SER A 163 9.20 -12.87 -12.56
CA SER A 163 9.83 -14.02 -11.90
C SER A 163 10.09 -15.21 -12.86
N SER A 164 9.46 -15.26 -14.05
CA SER A 164 9.58 -16.34 -15.04
C SER A 164 10.39 -16.00 -16.31
N ALA A 165 10.44 -14.74 -16.76
CA ALA A 165 11.14 -14.37 -18.00
C ALA A 165 12.58 -13.92 -17.82
N ILE A 166 13.05 -13.77 -16.57
CA ILE A 166 14.45 -13.39 -16.32
C ILE A 166 15.41 -14.48 -16.82
N SER A 167 15.06 -15.75 -16.65
CA SER A 167 15.79 -16.89 -17.20
C SER A 167 15.85 -16.89 -18.74
N PHE A 168 14.83 -16.32 -19.39
CA PHE A 168 14.71 -16.22 -20.84
C PHE A 168 15.52 -15.07 -21.43
N ILE A 169 15.47 -13.89 -20.79
CA ILE A 169 16.16 -12.67 -21.22
C ILE A 169 17.67 -12.78 -21.04
N ILE A 170 18.11 -13.39 -19.93
CA ILE A 170 19.53 -13.56 -19.58
C ILE A 170 20.11 -14.87 -20.15
N GLY A 171 19.23 -15.77 -20.63
CA GLY A 171 19.61 -17.09 -21.12
C GLY A 171 20.01 -17.16 -22.59
N PRO A 172 20.40 -18.37 -23.08
CA PRO A 172 20.78 -18.63 -24.47
C PRO A 172 19.73 -18.17 -25.50
N VAL A 173 18.46 -18.10 -25.11
CA VAL A 173 17.35 -17.77 -26.00
C VAL A 173 17.31 -16.29 -26.38
N GLY A 174 17.44 -15.37 -25.43
CA GLY A 174 17.54 -13.94 -25.73
C GLY A 174 18.73 -13.62 -26.64
N PHE A 175 19.82 -14.38 -26.47
CA PHE A 175 20.99 -14.36 -27.36
C PHE A 175 20.71 -14.99 -28.73
N LEU A 176 19.86 -16.00 -28.86
CA LEU A 176 19.49 -16.58 -30.17
C LEU A 176 18.56 -15.66 -30.98
N VAL A 177 17.59 -14.98 -30.36
CA VAL A 177 16.65 -14.09 -31.08
C VAL A 177 17.37 -12.89 -31.70
N MET A 178 18.12 -12.16 -30.89
CA MET A 178 18.77 -10.92 -31.33
C MET A 178 20.24 -11.13 -31.71
N GLY A 179 20.92 -12.11 -31.11
CA GLY A 179 22.27 -12.47 -31.52
C GLY A 179 22.28 -13.03 -32.93
N VAL A 180 21.27 -13.76 -33.43
CA VAL A 180 21.21 -14.14 -34.85
C VAL A 180 20.95 -12.93 -35.78
N MET A 181 20.08 -11.99 -35.37
CA MET A 181 19.82 -10.76 -36.13
C MET A 181 21.07 -9.87 -36.22
N ILE A 182 21.80 -9.73 -35.12
CA ILE A 182 23.06 -8.98 -35.03
C ILE A 182 24.19 -9.76 -35.75
N TYR A 183 24.33 -11.07 -35.51
CA TYR A 183 25.34 -11.96 -36.12
C TYR A 183 25.27 -12.00 -37.64
N ARG A 184 24.06 -12.01 -38.24
CA ARG A 184 23.92 -11.93 -39.71
C ARG A 184 24.28 -10.57 -40.30
N SER A 185 24.22 -9.50 -39.51
CA SER A 185 24.74 -8.19 -39.92
C SER A 185 26.28 -8.18 -40.03
N PHE A 186 26.95 -9.22 -39.51
CA PHE A 186 28.41 -9.43 -39.52
C PHE A 186 28.80 -10.79 -40.14
N ARG A 187 28.15 -11.18 -41.25
CA ARG A 187 28.10 -12.56 -41.77
C ARG A 187 29.43 -13.23 -42.23
N HIS A 188 30.61 -12.70 -41.88
CA HIS A 188 31.92 -13.28 -42.22
C HIS A 188 32.80 -13.63 -41.02
N VAL A 189 32.26 -13.61 -39.80
CA VAL A 189 33.08 -13.73 -38.59
C VAL A 189 32.90 -15.07 -37.89
N LYS A 190 34.00 -15.80 -37.67
CA LYS A 190 33.97 -17.14 -37.08
C LYS A 190 34.38 -17.18 -35.61
N SER A 191 34.86 -16.09 -35.01
CA SER A 191 35.23 -16.03 -33.58
C SER A 191 34.95 -14.68 -32.92
N TRP A 192 34.91 -14.65 -31.58
CA TRP A 192 34.68 -13.43 -30.77
C TRP A 192 35.83 -12.40 -30.86
N GLU A 193 37.03 -12.85 -31.21
CA GLU A 193 38.22 -11.99 -31.41
C GLU A 193 38.13 -11.20 -32.72
N GLU A 194 37.67 -11.83 -33.81
CA GLU A 194 37.38 -11.13 -35.07
C GLU A 194 36.16 -10.19 -34.96
N VAL A 195 35.21 -10.45 -34.05
CA VAL A 195 34.09 -9.53 -33.77
C VAL A 195 34.60 -8.23 -33.13
N GLN A 196 35.58 -8.32 -32.20
CA GLN A 196 36.23 -7.14 -31.63
C GLN A 196 37.08 -6.39 -32.67
N GLU A 197 37.67 -7.11 -33.62
CA GLU A 197 38.47 -6.54 -34.71
C GLU A 197 37.61 -5.83 -35.76
N ILE A 198 36.49 -6.43 -36.18
CA ILE A 198 35.51 -5.80 -37.09
C ILE A 198 34.71 -4.72 -36.39
N LEU A 199 34.47 -4.79 -35.08
CA LEU A 199 33.98 -3.63 -34.32
C LEU A 199 35.01 -2.50 -34.35
N ASN A 200 36.30 -2.77 -34.12
CA ASN A 200 37.35 -1.76 -34.22
C ASN A 200 37.60 -1.27 -35.67
N GLU A 201 37.33 -2.07 -36.69
CA GLU A 201 37.40 -1.69 -38.11
C GLU A 201 36.13 -0.98 -38.60
N SER A 202 34.94 -1.33 -38.10
CA SER A 202 33.70 -0.56 -38.26
C SER A 202 33.76 0.78 -37.52
N TRP A 203 34.64 0.90 -36.52
CA TRP A 203 35.05 2.17 -35.93
C TRP A 203 36.08 2.94 -36.80
N LYS A 204 36.75 2.30 -37.76
CA LYS A 204 37.70 2.91 -38.71
C LYS A 204 37.09 3.23 -40.09
N GLU A 205 36.03 2.56 -40.53
CA GLU A 205 35.27 2.90 -41.76
C GLU A 205 34.33 4.10 -41.59
N VAL A 206 34.73 5.11 -40.81
CA VAL A 206 34.01 6.37 -40.64
C VAL A 206 34.33 7.29 -41.82
N VAL A 207 33.78 6.99 -43.00
CA VAL A 207 33.59 7.99 -44.07
C VAL A 207 32.20 7.85 -44.70
N THR A 208 31.18 8.16 -43.90
CA THR A 208 29.90 8.72 -44.40
C THR A 208 29.59 10.02 -43.65
N LEU A 209 30.60 10.89 -43.55
CA LEU A 209 30.47 12.28 -43.06
C LEU A 209 29.37 13.07 -43.80
N PHE A 210 28.92 12.61 -44.97
CA PHE A 210 27.93 13.28 -45.81
C PHE A 210 26.48 12.78 -45.65
N SER A 211 26.20 11.70 -44.92
CA SER A 211 24.84 11.13 -44.85
C SER A 211 24.32 10.81 -43.45
N GLY A 212 24.95 11.27 -42.36
CA GLY A 212 24.50 10.98 -40.99
C GLY A 212 24.72 9.52 -40.55
N ASP A 213 24.82 9.28 -39.23
CA ASP A 213 25.11 7.95 -38.67
C ASP A 213 23.79 7.23 -38.32
N TYR A 214 23.08 6.80 -39.37
CA TYR A 214 21.74 6.21 -39.26
C TYR A 214 21.74 4.86 -38.53
N ASP A 215 22.78 4.05 -38.66
CA ASP A 215 22.85 2.73 -38.03
C ASP A 215 22.95 2.86 -36.52
N ARG A 216 23.90 3.66 -36.02
CA ARG A 216 24.01 3.88 -34.58
C ARG A 216 22.82 4.66 -34.03
N ALA A 217 22.23 5.59 -34.80
CA ALA A 217 21.01 6.29 -34.40
C ALA A 217 19.83 5.31 -34.25
N THR A 218 19.72 4.32 -35.13
CA THR A 218 18.71 3.26 -35.06
C THR A 218 18.91 2.38 -33.81
N GLN A 219 20.15 2.04 -33.47
CA GLN A 219 20.45 1.27 -32.24
C GLN A 219 20.15 2.07 -30.98
N CYS A 220 20.52 3.35 -30.93
CA CYS A 220 20.13 4.25 -29.84
C CYS A 220 18.61 4.35 -29.70
N PHE A 221 17.90 4.51 -30.82
CA PHE A 221 16.44 4.56 -30.85
C PHE A 221 15.82 3.28 -30.29
N LYS A 222 16.24 2.10 -30.77
CA LYS A 222 15.72 0.82 -30.29
C LYS A 222 15.97 0.62 -28.81
N TYR A 223 17.16 0.97 -28.33
CA TYR A 223 17.48 0.89 -26.91
C TYR A 223 16.56 1.83 -26.10
N LEU A 224 16.40 3.09 -26.51
CA LEU A 224 15.52 4.05 -25.84
C LEU A 224 14.05 3.58 -25.84
N ALA A 225 13.54 3.12 -26.97
CA ALA A 225 12.17 2.62 -27.08
C ALA A 225 11.95 1.38 -26.21
N ALA A 226 12.89 0.44 -26.23
CA ALA A 226 12.84 -0.75 -25.39
C ALA A 226 12.93 -0.40 -23.90
N SER A 227 13.82 0.50 -23.50
CA SER A 227 13.91 0.99 -22.11
C SER A 227 12.61 1.63 -21.66
N ARG A 228 11.96 2.43 -22.52
CA ARG A 228 10.67 3.06 -22.20
C ARG A 228 9.59 2.01 -21.96
N ILE A 229 9.43 1.06 -22.88
CA ILE A 229 8.44 -0.02 -22.77
C ILE A 229 8.66 -0.81 -21.48
N VAL A 230 9.92 -1.13 -21.15
CA VAL A 230 10.25 -1.92 -19.95
C VAL A 230 9.94 -1.15 -18.66
N LEU A 231 10.36 0.11 -18.57
CA LEU A 231 10.08 0.95 -17.40
C LEU A 231 8.58 1.20 -17.23
N GLU A 232 7.85 1.47 -18.31
CA GLU A 232 6.40 1.68 -18.28
C GLU A 232 5.66 0.45 -17.73
N GLN A 233 6.06 -0.76 -18.15
CA GLN A 233 5.46 -2.00 -17.63
C GLN A 233 5.80 -2.24 -16.16
N ASN A 234 7.03 -1.94 -15.74
CA ASN A 234 7.45 -2.10 -14.35
C ASN A 234 6.66 -1.14 -13.43
N PHE A 235 6.53 0.13 -13.83
CA PHE A 235 5.73 1.12 -13.09
C PHE A 235 4.25 0.75 -13.03
N ASN A 236 3.68 0.22 -14.11
CA ASN A 236 2.28 -0.23 -14.10
C ASN A 236 2.06 -1.39 -13.12
N LYS A 237 2.99 -2.35 -13.05
CA LYS A 237 2.91 -3.47 -12.09
C LYS A 237 3.05 -3.00 -10.63
N GLU A 238 3.98 -2.10 -10.38
CA GLU A 238 4.16 -1.50 -9.05
C GLU A 238 2.89 -0.74 -8.63
N LYS A 239 2.30 0.02 -9.56
CA LYS A 239 1.02 0.69 -9.33
C LYS A 239 -0.12 -0.29 -9.03
N GLU A 240 -0.26 -1.36 -9.80
CA GLU A 240 -1.27 -2.40 -9.57
C GLU A 240 -1.14 -3.01 -8.16
N GLY A 241 0.09 -3.37 -7.75
CA GLY A 241 0.35 -3.88 -6.40
C GLY A 241 0.02 -2.87 -5.30
N ASN A 242 0.37 -1.60 -5.49
CA ASN A 242 0.03 -0.52 -4.57
C ASN A 242 -1.49 -0.30 -4.49
N ASP A 243 -2.21 -0.39 -5.62
CA ASP A 243 -3.67 -0.24 -5.67
C ASP A 243 -4.36 -1.38 -4.90
N GLU A 244 -3.87 -2.62 -4.99
CA GLU A 244 -4.34 -3.75 -4.19
C GLU A 244 -4.10 -3.54 -2.68
N GLU A 245 -2.91 -3.06 -2.31
CA GLU A 245 -2.58 -2.77 -0.92
C GLU A 245 -3.50 -1.67 -0.35
N ILE A 246 -3.72 -0.59 -1.11
CA ILE A 246 -4.64 0.51 -0.77
C ILE A 246 -6.06 -0.03 -0.53
N GLN A 247 -6.56 -0.91 -1.40
CA GLN A 247 -7.89 -1.51 -1.22
C GLN A 247 -7.98 -2.33 0.06
N SER A 248 -6.93 -3.12 0.37
CA SER A 248 -6.88 -3.94 1.58
C SER A 248 -6.90 -3.09 2.85
N ILE A 249 -6.16 -1.99 2.85
CA ILE A 249 -6.08 -1.04 3.97
C ILE A 249 -7.43 -0.33 4.13
N ASN A 250 -8.03 0.15 3.04
CA ASN A 250 -9.34 0.80 3.08
C ASN A 250 -10.42 -0.10 3.69
N ARG A 251 -10.44 -1.39 3.32
CA ARG A 251 -11.37 -2.37 3.92
C ARG A 251 -11.17 -2.48 5.44
N ARG A 252 -9.92 -2.61 5.90
CA ARG A 252 -9.60 -2.67 7.34
C ARG A 252 -10.02 -1.40 8.06
N THR A 253 -9.83 -0.23 7.45
CA THR A 253 -10.24 1.05 8.04
C THR A 253 -11.76 1.12 8.23
N VAL A 254 -12.55 0.67 7.25
CA VAL A 254 -14.02 0.59 7.37
C VAL A 254 -14.42 -0.39 8.48
N GLU A 255 -13.83 -1.58 8.53
CA GLU A 255 -14.12 -2.57 9.58
C GLU A 255 -13.78 -2.04 11.00
N ILE A 256 -12.72 -1.24 11.13
CA ILE A 256 -12.37 -0.57 12.40
C ILE A 256 -13.37 0.53 12.74
N GLN A 257 -13.83 1.31 11.76
CA GLN A 257 -14.84 2.35 11.98
C GLN A 257 -16.16 1.76 12.48
N ASP A 258 -16.63 0.66 11.92
CA ASP A 258 -17.84 -0.03 12.36
C ASP A 258 -17.71 -0.53 13.82
N LYS A 259 -16.53 -1.05 14.19
CA LYS A 259 -16.23 -1.47 15.57
C LYS A 259 -16.24 -0.28 16.53
N ILE A 260 -15.67 0.86 16.12
CA ILE A 260 -15.69 2.09 16.91
C ILE A 260 -17.13 2.56 17.15
N GLU A 261 -17.98 2.57 16.12
CA GLU A 261 -19.39 2.97 16.27
C GLU A 261 -20.17 2.01 17.16
N THR A 262 -19.93 0.70 17.04
CA THR A 262 -20.52 -0.30 17.94
C THR A 262 -20.13 -0.05 19.40
N GLN A 263 -18.84 0.17 19.67
CA GLN A 263 -18.36 0.47 21.01
C GLN A 263 -18.92 1.79 21.55
N LYS A 264 -19.08 2.82 20.72
CA LYS A 264 -19.72 4.08 21.12
C LYS A 264 -21.16 3.86 21.58
N LEU A 265 -21.92 3.02 20.90
CA LEU A 265 -23.29 2.67 21.29
C LEU A 265 -23.31 1.94 22.64
N GLU A 266 -22.40 0.99 22.86
CA GLU A 266 -22.27 0.29 24.14
C GLU A 266 -21.92 1.26 25.28
N ILE A 267 -20.96 2.17 25.08
CA ILE A 267 -20.60 3.21 26.05
C ILE A 267 -21.82 4.06 26.40
N LYS A 268 -22.61 4.48 25.40
CA LYS A 268 -23.84 5.26 25.62
C LYS A 268 -24.86 4.49 26.47
N ASN A 269 -25.05 3.21 26.20
CA ASN A 269 -25.95 2.35 26.97
C ASN A 269 -25.50 2.21 28.43
N ILE A 270 -24.20 2.01 28.65
CA ILE A 270 -23.61 1.95 30.00
C ILE A 270 -23.80 3.29 30.73
N GLN A 271 -23.57 4.42 30.06
CA GLN A 271 -23.78 5.75 30.64
C GLN A 271 -25.22 5.97 31.10
N ASN A 272 -26.19 5.55 30.29
CA ASN A 272 -27.61 5.62 30.67
C ASN A 272 -27.90 4.77 31.91
N ALA A 273 -27.39 3.54 31.95
CA ALA A 273 -27.57 2.65 33.11
C ALA A 273 -26.92 3.22 34.39
N VAL A 274 -25.76 3.86 34.27
CA VAL A 274 -25.11 4.59 35.37
C VAL A 274 -25.99 5.74 35.85
N GLY A 275 -26.59 6.51 34.93
CA GLY A 275 -27.54 7.58 35.28
C GLY A 275 -28.72 7.06 36.11
N GLN A 276 -29.38 6.00 35.64
CA GLN A 276 -30.50 5.37 36.35
C GLN A 276 -30.12 4.89 37.76
N LYS A 277 -28.91 4.32 37.91
CA LYS A 277 -28.41 3.89 39.22
C LYS A 277 -28.13 5.07 40.15
N LYS A 278 -27.64 6.21 39.63
CA LYS A 278 -27.48 7.44 40.43
C LYS A 278 -28.83 7.97 40.93
N ASP A 279 -29.85 7.97 40.09
CA ASP A 279 -31.21 8.40 40.48
C ASP A 279 -31.80 7.47 41.56
N LEU A 280 -31.50 6.17 41.48
CA LEU A 280 -31.89 5.22 42.53
C LEU A 280 -31.16 5.50 43.85
N ILE A 281 -29.85 5.78 43.80
CA ILE A 281 -29.08 6.16 44.99
C ILE A 281 -29.70 7.40 45.66
N TYR A 282 -30.00 8.44 44.89
CA TYR A 282 -30.64 9.66 45.42
C TYR A 282 -31.97 9.38 46.13
N ARG A 283 -32.81 8.49 45.55
CA ARG A 283 -34.07 8.08 46.18
C ARG A 283 -33.85 7.35 47.52
N ILE A 284 -32.92 6.39 47.53
CA ILE A 284 -32.58 5.64 48.75
C ILE A 284 -32.02 6.58 49.83
N GLU A 285 -31.17 7.53 49.48
CA GLU A 285 -30.62 8.52 50.42
C GLU A 285 -31.73 9.37 51.07
N ASN A 286 -32.76 9.74 50.31
CA ASN A 286 -33.91 10.46 50.85
C ASN A 286 -34.77 9.59 51.78
N GLU A 287 -35.04 8.34 51.40
CA GLU A 287 -35.78 7.40 52.27
C GLU A 287 -35.04 7.16 53.59
N ILE A 288 -33.72 6.99 53.56
CA ILE A 288 -32.88 6.84 54.76
C ILE A 288 -33.03 8.07 55.66
N ARG A 289 -33.04 9.27 55.08
CA ARG A 289 -33.20 10.53 55.83
C ARG A 289 -34.58 10.62 56.49
N GLU A 290 -35.63 10.26 55.78
CA GLU A 290 -37.00 10.24 56.34
C GLU A 290 -37.11 9.24 57.50
N ARG A 291 -36.58 8.03 57.33
CA ARG A 291 -36.53 7.03 58.39
C ARG A 291 -35.72 7.50 59.60
N HIS A 292 -34.63 8.21 59.38
CA HIS A 292 -33.85 8.78 60.47
C HIS A 292 -34.66 9.80 61.29
N ASN A 293 -35.43 10.67 60.63
CA ASN A 293 -36.32 11.62 61.29
C ASN A 293 -37.45 10.93 62.07
N GLU A 294 -38.02 9.85 61.51
CA GLU A 294 -39.04 9.05 62.18
C GLU A 294 -38.50 8.40 63.47
N ILE A 295 -37.29 7.82 63.41
CA ILE A 295 -36.60 7.28 64.59
C ILE A 295 -36.38 8.37 65.65
N ALA A 296 -35.98 9.57 65.25
CA ALA A 296 -35.78 10.68 66.18
C ALA A 296 -37.09 11.08 66.90
N ARG A 297 -38.22 11.11 66.16
CA ARG A 297 -39.54 11.36 66.75
C ARG A 297 -39.93 10.27 67.75
N VAL A 298 -39.84 9.00 67.36
CA VAL A 298 -40.17 7.87 68.25
C VAL A 298 -39.31 7.89 69.53
N ASN A 299 -38.02 8.23 69.41
CA ASN A 299 -37.16 8.38 70.58
C ASN A 299 -37.66 9.50 71.52
N SER A 300 -38.10 10.64 70.98
CA SER A 300 -38.67 11.72 71.81
C SER A 300 -39.96 11.28 72.54
N GLU A 301 -40.81 10.49 71.88
CA GLU A 301 -42.01 9.93 72.50
C GLU A 301 -41.66 8.94 73.62
N ILE A 302 -40.67 8.06 73.39
CA ILE A 302 -40.15 7.15 74.43
C ILE A 302 -39.66 7.93 75.64
N TYR A 303 -38.92 9.03 75.46
CA TYR A 303 -38.47 9.86 76.58
C TYR A 303 -39.65 10.44 77.38
N SER A 304 -40.66 10.98 76.71
CA SER A 304 -41.85 11.52 77.39
C SER A 304 -42.65 10.43 78.13
N ILE A 305 -42.75 9.23 77.56
CA ILE A 305 -43.41 8.10 78.23
C ILE A 305 -42.61 7.67 79.47
N LYS A 306 -41.27 7.61 79.38
CA LYS A 306 -40.40 7.28 80.52
C LYS A 306 -40.55 8.29 81.66
N GLU A 307 -40.64 9.57 81.35
CA GLU A 307 -40.89 10.63 82.33
C GLU A 307 -42.22 10.39 83.07
N LYS A 308 -43.31 10.16 82.32
CA LYS A 308 -44.62 9.82 82.91
C LYS A 308 -44.58 8.57 83.79
N ILE A 309 -43.85 7.53 83.37
CA ILE A 309 -43.68 6.32 84.19
C ILE A 309 -43.02 6.68 85.51
N GLY A 310 -41.97 7.51 85.49
CA GLY A 310 -41.32 8.03 86.70
C GLY A 310 -42.28 8.76 87.63
N ASP A 311 -43.11 9.67 87.09
CA ASP A 311 -44.13 10.39 87.88
C ASP A 311 -45.13 9.44 88.54
N TYR A 312 -45.59 8.41 87.82
CA TYR A 312 -46.49 7.40 88.37
C TYR A 312 -45.83 6.52 89.44
N GLU A 313 -44.54 6.21 89.31
CA GLU A 313 -43.78 5.48 90.32
C GLU A 313 -43.64 6.30 91.62
N ILE A 314 -43.36 7.60 91.51
CA ILE A 314 -43.33 8.52 92.64
C ILE A 314 -44.70 8.55 93.33
N LYS A 315 -45.77 8.78 92.57
CA LYS A 315 -47.14 8.83 93.11
C LYS A 315 -47.57 7.51 93.77
N LYS A 316 -47.18 6.37 93.20
CA LYS A 316 -47.42 5.05 93.80
C LYS A 316 -46.69 4.91 95.14
N SER A 317 -45.47 5.42 95.24
CA SER A 317 -44.71 5.44 96.50
C SER A 317 -45.41 6.28 97.56
N GLU A 318 -45.89 7.48 97.20
CA GLU A 318 -46.67 8.36 98.09
C GLU A 318 -47.94 7.69 98.62
N LEU A 319 -48.75 7.10 97.73
CA LEU A 319 -49.97 6.37 98.12
C LEU A 319 -49.68 5.18 99.03
N ASN A 320 -48.55 4.48 98.82
CA ASN A 320 -48.15 3.39 99.70
C ASN A 320 -47.77 3.88 101.09
N MET A 321 -47.09 5.02 101.21
CA MET A 321 -46.78 5.64 102.51
C MET A 321 -48.05 6.07 103.23
N GLU A 322 -49.00 6.71 102.53
CA GLU A 322 -50.29 7.11 103.08
C GLU A 322 -51.10 5.89 103.55
N LYS A 323 -51.12 4.81 102.75
CA LYS A 323 -51.74 3.55 103.15
C LYS A 323 -51.11 2.97 104.43
N GLN A 324 -49.79 2.92 104.51
CA GLN A 324 -49.08 2.41 105.70
C GLN A 324 -49.40 3.23 106.95
N GLN A 325 -49.46 4.56 106.81
CA GLN A 325 -49.86 5.45 107.88
C GLN A 325 -51.31 5.16 108.33
N GLY A 326 -52.25 5.05 107.39
CA GLY A 326 -53.64 4.71 107.69
C GLY A 326 -53.79 3.33 108.35
N GLU A 327 -53.03 2.33 107.91
CA GLU A 327 -53.00 1.00 108.55
C GLU A 327 -52.46 1.06 109.99
N ALA A 328 -51.43 1.87 110.25
CA ALA A 328 -50.90 2.09 111.59
C ALA A 328 -51.89 2.82 112.51
N GLU A 329 -52.58 3.85 112.01
CA GLU A 329 -53.63 4.56 112.73
C GLU A 329 -54.81 3.63 113.07
N LEU A 330 -55.26 2.81 112.11
CA LEU A 330 -56.32 1.82 112.32
C LEU A 330 -55.93 0.82 113.42
N LEU A 331 -54.71 0.29 113.40
CA LEU A 331 -54.18 -0.60 114.43
C LEU A 331 -54.20 0.05 115.82
N ALA A 332 -53.77 1.31 115.92
CA ALA A 332 -53.78 2.07 117.17
C ALA A 332 -55.22 2.27 117.70
N ILE A 333 -56.16 2.63 116.82
CA ILE A 333 -57.58 2.78 117.17
C ILE A 333 -58.18 1.44 117.62
N GLN A 334 -57.90 0.34 116.90
CA GLN A 334 -58.37 -0.99 117.27
C GLN A 334 -57.84 -1.44 118.63
N GLN A 335 -56.56 -1.19 118.93
CA GLN A 335 -55.98 -1.46 120.25
C GLN A 335 -56.66 -0.63 121.34
N ASN A 336 -56.81 0.68 121.14
CA ASN A 336 -57.49 1.55 122.09
C ASN A 336 -58.94 1.11 122.33
N SER A 337 -59.68 0.74 121.27
CA SER A 337 -61.04 0.21 121.39
C SER A 337 -61.10 -1.09 122.20
N LYS A 338 -60.14 -2.01 122.02
CA LYS A 338 -60.05 -3.24 122.83
C LYS A 338 -59.80 -2.91 124.30
N THR A 339 -58.87 -2.00 124.60
CA THR A 339 -58.59 -1.55 125.97
C THR A 339 -59.82 -0.91 126.61
N LEU A 340 -60.58 -0.09 125.87
CA LEU A 340 -61.83 0.49 126.36
C LEU A 340 -62.89 -0.59 126.64
N GLN A 341 -63.02 -1.60 125.78
CA GLN A 341 -63.92 -2.74 126.01
C GLN A 341 -63.55 -3.51 127.28
N GLU A 342 -62.26 -3.78 127.51
CA GLU A 342 -61.78 -4.41 128.75
C GLU A 342 -62.09 -3.55 129.99
N ARG A 343 -61.84 -2.24 129.91
CA ARG A 343 -62.20 -1.30 130.98
C ARG A 343 -63.69 -1.34 131.30
N ILE A 344 -64.56 -1.28 130.29
CA ILE A 344 -66.02 -1.36 130.45
C ILE A 344 -66.41 -2.65 131.19
N LYS A 345 -65.82 -3.79 130.80
CA LYS A 345 -66.08 -5.09 131.41
C LYS A 345 -65.72 -5.13 132.89
N ASN A 346 -64.63 -4.47 133.29
CA ASN A 346 -64.20 -4.40 134.69
C ASN A 346 -65.11 -3.53 135.61
N ILE A 347 -66.03 -2.75 135.04
CA ILE A 347 -66.97 -1.90 135.81
C ILE A 347 -68.41 -2.42 135.79
N THR A 348 -68.74 -3.37 134.91
CA THR A 348 -70.08 -3.95 134.76
C THR A 348 -70.23 -5.37 135.32
N GLN A 349 -69.13 -5.99 135.78
CA GLN A 349 -69.12 -7.20 136.63
C GLN A 349 -68.75 -6.80 138.06
#